data_AF-A0A927S2F1-F1
#
_entry.id   AF-A0A927S2F1-F1
#
_cell.length_a   1.000
_cell.length_b   1.000
_cell.length_c   1.000
_cell.angle_alpha   90.00
_cell.angle_beta   90.00
_cell.angle_gamma   90.00
#
_symmetry.space_group_name_H-M   'P 1'
#
loop_
_entity.id
_entity.type
_entity.pdbx_description
1 polymer ?
#
loop_
_entity_poly.entity_id
_entity_poly.type
_entity_poly.pdbx_seq_one_letter_code
_entity_poly.pdbx_strand_id
1 'polypeptide(L)'
;MCRTAISERMRSMSAEERKTASDKNNTITEQVRTSADKEAGATKERVSSKVPAQKNAKKSAEKKKNAKEKSTAKRVGDFAGKNIQRFNRFTSSEGVATDKEIRPLISFRFFICACLVLTLLMVMVLQNQSTYVRMEAVGVAGLPDALENYTILHVSDLNAAEFGADQTALLRTINSLSYDIMLITGDMVGTSGDAEPFLAFLRGLKRKNNVYFIAGDADPGPLRASLREGEGTLEELVLEDWILDAIEIGATYVDSPKAVTIGSTGTKLWISPFSQLGVSAKQTVSIFEDQLETELIGYLSGIGADYASYPFTDYRYRVAQKLLNAAGQMGADDVHIALAHVPPTDSMISITQDNHSDTPNEYLHSADLILAGHYCGGVWKMPGYGAMYIPDALHGMNGWFPDQARVSGQVSLGSSILHVTGGLSTSSDVKLPFRLFNQPEVSLITLTGLLTDNMFGN
;
A
#
# COMPACT_ATOMS: atom_id res chain seq x y z
N MET A 1 19.44 -23.44 8.87
CA MET A 1 19.27 -22.00 8.53
C MET A 1 19.01 -21.75 7.04
N CYS A 2 19.67 -22.41 6.06
CA CYS A 2 19.21 -22.36 4.66
C CYS A 2 19.31 -23.71 3.90
N ARG A 3 19.63 -24.79 4.65
CA ARG A 3 19.89 -26.12 4.06
C ARG A 3 18.64 -26.75 3.47
N THR A 4 17.44 -26.45 3.96
CA THR A 4 16.18 -27.11 3.54
C THR A 4 15.78 -26.69 2.12
N ALA A 5 15.64 -25.38 1.84
CA ALA A 5 15.30 -24.86 0.51
C ALA A 5 16.33 -25.27 -0.56
N ILE A 6 17.62 -25.21 -0.21
CA ILE A 6 18.71 -25.65 -1.09
C ILE A 6 18.72 -27.17 -1.26
N SER A 7 18.40 -27.95 -0.22
CA SER A 7 18.30 -29.40 -0.34
C SER A 7 17.12 -29.84 -1.20
N GLU A 8 16.00 -29.12 -1.16
CA GLU A 8 14.84 -29.36 -2.03
C GLU A 8 15.19 -29.06 -3.49
N ARG A 9 15.84 -27.92 -3.77
CA ARG A 9 16.32 -27.57 -5.11
C ARG A 9 17.38 -28.55 -5.62
N MET A 10 18.40 -28.86 -4.81
CA MET A 10 19.41 -29.85 -5.19
C MET A 10 18.79 -31.22 -5.49
N ARG A 11 17.70 -31.60 -4.79
CA ARG A 11 16.94 -32.82 -5.10
C ARG A 11 16.12 -32.72 -6.39
N SER A 12 15.59 -31.54 -6.74
CA SER A 12 14.77 -31.32 -7.93
C SER A 12 15.55 -30.99 -9.21
N MET A 13 16.82 -30.59 -9.12
CA MET A 13 17.69 -30.31 -10.27
C MET A 13 17.95 -31.58 -11.10
N SER A 14 17.81 -31.46 -12.43
CA SER A 14 18.13 -32.51 -13.38
C SER A 14 19.64 -32.81 -13.40
N ALA A 15 20.02 -34.00 -13.87
CA ALA A 15 21.43 -34.41 -13.93
C ALA A 15 22.27 -33.52 -14.86
N GLU A 16 21.66 -32.89 -15.86
CA GLU A 16 22.29 -31.93 -16.77
C GLU A 16 22.57 -30.58 -16.08
N GLU A 17 21.61 -30.04 -15.32
CA GLU A 17 21.80 -28.79 -14.55
C GLU A 17 22.90 -28.93 -13.50
N ARG A 18 22.98 -30.09 -12.82
CA ARG A 18 24.06 -30.38 -11.87
C ARG A 18 25.43 -30.44 -12.54
N LYS A 19 25.49 -30.94 -13.77
CA LYS A 19 26.73 -31.03 -14.54
C LYS A 19 27.19 -29.66 -15.03
N THR A 20 26.28 -28.85 -15.56
CA THR A 20 26.56 -27.48 -16.03
C THR A 20 27.01 -26.57 -14.88
N ALA A 21 26.37 -26.66 -13.71
CA ALA A 21 26.79 -25.93 -12.52
C ALA A 21 28.17 -26.38 -12.00
N SER A 22 28.47 -27.68 -12.04
CA SER A 22 29.78 -28.23 -11.69
C SER A 22 30.88 -27.80 -12.67
N ASP A 23 30.58 -27.78 -13.97
CA ASP A 23 31.52 -27.42 -15.03
C ASP A 23 31.83 -25.91 -15.02
N LYS A 24 30.82 -25.06 -14.76
CA LYS A 24 31.00 -23.62 -14.53
C LYS A 24 31.83 -23.35 -13.26
N ASN A 25 31.58 -24.07 -12.16
CA ASN A 25 32.34 -23.92 -10.91
C ASN A 25 33.83 -24.28 -11.08
N ASN A 26 34.13 -25.35 -11.83
CA ASN A 26 35.50 -25.71 -12.18
C ASN A 26 36.19 -24.62 -13.01
N THR A 27 35.47 -24.05 -13.98
CA THR A 27 35.99 -22.98 -14.84
C THR A 27 36.31 -21.71 -14.05
N ILE A 28 35.45 -21.33 -13.09
CA ILE A 28 35.66 -20.17 -12.22
C ILE A 28 36.81 -20.43 -11.24
N THR A 29 36.91 -21.64 -10.68
CA THR A 29 38.02 -22.02 -9.80
C THR A 29 39.37 -21.96 -10.54
N GLU A 30 39.38 -22.28 -11.83
CA GLU A 30 40.54 -22.15 -12.72
C GLU A 30 40.87 -20.69 -13.06
N GLN A 31 39.85 -19.85 -13.24
CA GLN A 31 40.01 -18.40 -13.44
C GLN A 31 40.52 -17.69 -12.18
N VAL A 32 40.03 -18.05 -10.99
CA VAL A 32 40.50 -17.52 -9.71
C VAL A 32 41.94 -17.95 -9.42
N ARG A 33 42.31 -19.21 -9.75
CA ARG A 33 43.71 -19.67 -9.68
C ARG A 33 44.64 -18.91 -10.62
N THR A 34 44.21 -18.68 -11.86
CA THR A 34 45.03 -17.96 -12.86
C THR A 34 45.17 -16.46 -12.56
N SER A 35 44.22 -15.84 -11.86
CA SER A 35 44.36 -14.48 -11.33
C SER A 35 45.29 -14.40 -10.10
N ALA A 36 45.24 -15.39 -9.20
CA ALA A 36 46.14 -15.45 -8.03
C ALA A 36 47.60 -15.68 -8.42
N ASP A 37 47.86 -16.49 -9.46
CA ASP A 37 49.21 -16.72 -9.99
C ASP A 37 49.78 -15.49 -10.73
N LYS A 38 48.92 -14.63 -11.31
CA LYS A 38 49.35 -13.36 -11.94
C LYS A 38 49.72 -12.29 -10.92
N GLU A 39 49.08 -12.23 -9.75
CA GLU A 39 49.43 -11.29 -8.68
C GLU A 39 50.71 -11.72 -7.92
N ALA A 40 50.97 -13.02 -7.77
CA ALA A 40 52.19 -13.53 -7.16
C ALA A 40 53.45 -13.32 -8.03
N GLY A 41 53.30 -13.19 -9.35
CA GLY A 41 54.40 -12.92 -10.29
C GLY A 41 54.81 -11.44 -10.41
N ALA A 42 53.93 -10.50 -10.03
CA ALA A 42 54.14 -9.07 -10.23
C ALA A 42 54.85 -8.35 -9.05
N THR A 43 55.10 -9.04 -7.93
CA THR A 43 55.69 -8.46 -6.71
C THR A 43 57.22 -8.54 -6.62
N LYS A 44 57.91 -8.74 -7.75
CA LYS A 44 59.38 -8.80 -7.82
C LYS A 44 60.01 -7.87 -8.86
N GLU A 45 59.44 -6.70 -9.15
CA GLU A 45 60.18 -5.67 -9.88
C GLU A 45 59.56 -4.28 -9.69
N ARG A 46 60.07 -3.52 -8.69
CA ARG A 46 60.40 -2.08 -8.76
C ARG A 46 60.56 -1.48 -7.37
N VAL A 47 61.83 -1.21 -7.02
CA VAL A 47 62.23 -0.14 -6.11
C VAL A 47 62.72 1.02 -6.97
N SER A 48 62.30 2.25 -6.67
CA SER A 48 63.05 3.53 -6.80
C SER A 48 62.18 4.69 -7.31
N SER A 49 61.86 5.64 -6.42
CA SER A 49 62.27 7.07 -6.52
C SER A 49 61.49 7.97 -5.54
N LYS A 50 62.04 9.16 -5.28
CA LYS A 50 61.97 10.00 -4.06
C LYS A 50 60.74 10.94 -3.93
N VAL A 51 60.18 11.00 -2.71
CA VAL A 51 59.83 12.15 -1.78
C VAL A 51 59.79 13.58 -2.40
N PRO A 52 58.80 14.48 -2.14
CA PRO A 52 58.50 14.97 -0.77
C PRO A 52 57.04 15.29 -0.34
N ALA A 53 56.95 15.47 0.98
CA ALA A 53 55.77 15.62 1.82
C ALA A 53 54.95 16.91 1.63
N GLN A 54 53.63 16.80 1.79
CA GLN A 54 52.78 17.91 2.25
C GLN A 54 51.75 17.45 3.28
N LYS A 55 51.68 18.24 4.36
CA LYS A 55 50.91 18.04 5.59
C LYS A 55 49.42 18.24 5.35
N ASN A 56 48.62 17.30 5.87
CA ASN A 56 47.19 17.45 6.10
C ASN A 56 46.93 18.47 7.23
N ALA A 57 46.07 19.45 6.96
CA ALA A 57 45.43 20.27 8.00
C ALA A 57 43.92 20.37 7.72
N LYS A 58 43.16 19.91 8.71
CA LYS A 58 41.70 20.04 8.88
C LYS A 58 41.23 21.46 8.53
N LYS A 59 40.17 21.56 7.73
CA LYS A 59 39.34 22.77 7.62
C LYS A 59 37.97 22.51 8.22
N SER A 60 37.79 22.96 9.45
CA SER A 60 36.53 23.44 10.00
C SER A 60 36.50 24.96 9.78
N ALA A 61 35.52 25.49 9.06
CA ALA A 61 35.39 26.93 8.83
C ALA A 61 34.31 27.54 9.74
N GLU A 62 34.84 28.40 10.59
CA GLU A 62 34.26 29.38 11.50
C GLU A 62 33.27 30.34 10.82
N LYS A 63 32.19 30.71 11.51
CA LYS A 63 31.32 31.84 11.15
C LYS A 63 31.49 32.95 12.20
N LYS A 64 32.01 34.10 11.78
CA LYS A 64 32.27 35.30 12.59
C LYS A 64 31.03 36.18 12.78
N LYS A 65 31.04 36.85 13.93
CA LYS A 65 30.14 37.88 14.49
C LYS A 65 30.01 39.16 13.65
N ASN A 66 28.89 39.87 13.86
CA ASN A 66 28.78 41.31 14.17
C ASN A 66 27.42 41.51 14.88
N ALA A 67 27.33 41.79 16.17
CA ALA A 67 27.55 43.06 16.88
C ALA A 67 26.51 44.17 16.56
N LYS A 68 25.56 44.39 17.49
CA LYS A 68 25.00 45.72 17.78
C LYS A 68 24.48 45.78 19.23
N GLU A 69 25.02 46.75 19.96
CA GLU A 69 24.70 47.14 21.33
C GLU A 69 23.36 47.88 21.44
N LYS A 70 22.74 47.78 22.64
CA LYS A 70 22.39 48.88 23.59
C LYS A 70 21.26 48.36 24.51
N SER A 71 21.51 48.18 25.82
CA SER A 71 21.33 49.18 26.90
C SER A 71 19.84 49.52 27.07
N THR A 72 19.15 49.35 28.21
CA THR A 72 19.55 49.64 29.60
C THR A 72 18.52 49.03 30.58
N ALA A 73 18.95 48.72 31.80
CA ALA A 73 18.13 48.24 32.90
C ALA A 73 17.43 49.36 33.71
N LYS A 74 16.24 49.05 34.21
CA LYS A 74 15.69 49.27 35.57
C LYS A 74 15.95 50.62 36.29
N ARG A 75 14.88 51.32 36.69
CA ARG A 75 14.84 52.08 37.95
C ARG A 75 13.42 52.34 38.46
N VAL A 76 13.27 52.13 39.77
CA VAL A 76 12.12 52.46 40.66
C VAL A 76 12.38 53.84 41.28
N GLY A 77 11.32 54.60 41.61
CA GLY A 77 11.41 55.76 42.52
C GLY A 77 10.26 56.75 42.44
N ASP A 78 9.25 56.53 43.29
CA ASP A 78 8.49 57.46 44.16
C ASP A 78 8.30 58.97 43.88
N PHE A 79 7.04 59.40 44.11
CA PHE A 79 6.57 60.41 45.10
C PHE A 79 5.71 61.61 44.62
N ALA A 80 4.73 61.94 45.50
CA ALA A 80 3.84 63.11 45.59
C ALA A 80 2.68 63.20 44.57
N GLY A 81 1.39 63.24 44.94
CA GLY A 81 0.73 63.62 46.20
C GLY A 81 -0.07 64.91 45.99
N LYS A 82 -1.42 64.82 45.95
CA LYS A 82 -2.42 65.83 46.39
C LYS A 82 -3.82 65.52 45.85
N ASN A 83 -4.73 65.06 46.69
CA ASN A 83 -5.84 65.89 47.20
C ASN A 83 -6.85 65.02 47.97
N ILE A 84 -6.83 65.23 49.29
CA ILE A 84 -7.87 64.84 50.23
C ILE A 84 -8.90 65.96 50.24
N GLN A 85 -10.17 65.63 50.01
CA GLN A 85 -11.27 66.33 50.66
C GLN A 85 -12.15 65.28 51.34
N ARG A 86 -12.13 65.33 52.68
CA ARG A 86 -13.12 64.72 53.56
C ARG A 86 -14.43 65.49 53.39
N PHE A 87 -15.59 64.83 53.49
CA PHE A 87 -16.66 65.27 54.39
C PHE A 87 -17.67 64.15 54.66
N ASN A 88 -17.93 63.96 55.95
CA ASN A 88 -18.89 63.10 56.65
C ASN A 88 -20.16 62.68 55.88
N ARG A 89 -20.63 61.45 56.14
CA ARG A 89 -21.69 61.16 57.13
C ARG A 89 -22.29 59.77 56.88
N PHE A 90 -22.22 58.90 57.88
CA PHE A 90 -23.02 57.68 57.98
C PHE A 90 -24.51 58.09 58.06
N THR A 91 -25.32 57.64 57.11
CA THR A 91 -26.77 57.51 57.25
C THR A 91 -27.17 56.18 56.63
N SER A 92 -27.54 55.23 57.48
CA SER A 92 -28.34 54.08 57.09
C SER A 92 -29.69 54.61 56.61
N SER A 93 -30.01 54.39 55.33
CA SER A 93 -31.34 54.63 54.78
C SER A 93 -31.48 53.87 53.47
N GLU A 94 -32.33 52.86 53.53
CA GLU A 94 -33.13 52.30 52.44
C GLU A 94 -32.41 51.49 51.36
N GLY A 95 -32.88 50.24 51.23
CA GLY A 95 -32.37 49.26 50.31
C GLY A 95 -32.46 49.72 48.86
N VAL A 96 -31.34 49.57 48.16
CA VAL A 96 -31.34 49.39 46.73
C VAL A 96 -30.55 48.11 46.50
N ALA A 97 -31.28 47.03 46.21
CA ALA A 97 -30.71 45.82 45.65
C ALA A 97 -29.96 46.23 44.39
N THR A 98 -28.63 46.22 44.45
CA THR A 98 -27.81 46.28 43.24
C THR A 98 -27.80 44.86 42.69
N ASP A 99 -28.79 44.58 41.84
CA ASP A 99 -28.72 43.46 40.90
C ASP A 99 -27.42 43.62 40.12
N LYS A 100 -26.37 42.91 40.53
CA LYS A 100 -25.28 42.58 39.62
C LYS A 100 -25.90 41.63 38.60
N GLU A 101 -26.47 42.20 37.55
CA GLU A 101 -26.78 41.46 36.34
C GLU A 101 -25.49 40.79 35.86
N ILE A 102 -25.37 39.49 36.15
CA ILE A 102 -24.38 38.64 35.53
C ILE A 102 -24.84 38.51 34.08
N ARG A 103 -24.44 39.46 33.23
CA ARG A 103 -24.66 39.36 31.79
C ARG A 103 -23.98 38.07 31.33
N PRO A 104 -24.68 37.09 30.76
CA PRO A 104 -24.02 35.90 30.24
C PRO A 104 -23.05 36.38 29.16
N LEU A 105 -21.76 36.08 29.36
CA LEU A 105 -20.65 36.52 28.51
C LEU A 105 -20.77 35.98 27.07
N ILE A 106 -21.70 35.05 26.83
CA ILE A 106 -21.97 34.39 25.57
C ILE A 106 -23.35 34.86 25.09
N SER A 107 -23.39 35.64 24.01
CA SER A 107 -24.65 35.99 23.35
C SER A 107 -25.38 34.71 22.94
N PHE A 108 -26.70 34.65 23.09
CA PHE A 108 -27.54 33.52 22.67
C PHE A 108 -27.25 33.03 21.24
N ARG A 109 -26.81 33.92 20.35
CA ARG A 109 -26.36 33.59 18.98
C ARG A 109 -25.09 32.75 18.95
N PHE A 110 -24.11 33.06 19.80
CA PHE A 110 -22.89 32.25 19.95
C PHE A 110 -23.20 30.87 20.53
N PHE A 111 -24.13 30.79 21.48
CA PHE A 111 -24.58 29.50 22.01
C PHE A 111 -25.20 28.62 20.92
N ILE A 112 -26.10 29.17 20.09
CA ILE A 112 -26.68 28.44 18.95
C ILE A 112 -25.59 27.99 17.96
N CYS A 113 -24.68 28.89 17.57
CA CYS A 113 -23.59 28.52 16.66
C CYS A 113 -22.70 27.42 17.24
N ALA A 114 -22.36 27.49 18.53
CA ALA A 114 -21.57 26.47 19.20
C ALA A 114 -22.29 25.12 19.23
N CYS A 115 -23.59 25.10 19.55
CA CYS A 115 -24.40 23.89 19.49
C CYS A 115 -24.46 23.30 18.08
N LEU A 116 -24.60 24.12 17.03
CA LEU A 116 -24.60 23.65 15.64
C LEU A 116 -23.26 23.03 15.24
N VAL A 117 -22.14 23.66 15.64
CA VAL A 117 -20.80 23.11 15.39
C VAL A 117 -20.59 21.79 16.12
N LEU A 118 -21.01 21.70 17.39
CA LEU A 118 -20.93 20.45 18.17
C LEU A 118 -21.77 19.33 17.54
N THR A 119 -22.99 19.63 17.10
CA THR A 119 -23.84 18.66 16.39
C THR A 119 -23.20 18.22 15.07
N LEU A 120 -22.62 19.14 14.30
CA LEU A 120 -21.92 18.82 13.05
C LEU A 120 -20.71 17.92 13.30
N LEU A 121 -19.90 18.22 14.31
CA LEU A 121 -18.76 17.39 14.71
C LEU A 121 -19.21 16.01 15.17
N MET A 122 -20.29 15.92 15.95
CA MET A 122 -20.86 14.65 16.37
C MET A 122 -21.33 13.81 15.18
N VAL A 123 -22.05 14.40 14.23
CA VAL A 123 -22.48 13.71 13.00
C VAL A 123 -21.26 13.23 12.19
N MET A 124 -20.21 14.05 12.09
CA MET A 124 -19.00 13.68 11.36
C MET A 124 -18.30 12.47 11.99
N VAL A 125 -18.19 12.42 13.32
CA VAL A 125 -17.61 11.27 14.03
C VAL A 125 -18.44 10.01 13.79
N LEU A 126 -19.77 10.11 13.88
CA LEU A 126 -20.67 8.98 13.63
C LEU A 126 -20.60 8.48 12.18
N GLN A 127 -20.52 9.39 11.22
CA GLN A 127 -20.37 9.04 9.80
C GLN A 127 -19.04 8.34 9.55
N ASN A 128 -17.94 8.79 10.17
CA ASN A 128 -16.62 8.19 9.99
C ASN A 128 -16.49 6.80 10.63
N GLN A 129 -17.42 6.39 11.51
CA GLN A 129 -17.47 5.04 12.07
C GLN A 129 -18.48 4.12 11.35
N SER A 130 -19.24 4.64 10.40
CA SER A 130 -20.26 3.88 9.68
C SER A 130 -19.78 3.57 8.26
N THR A 131 -19.73 2.29 7.91
CA THR A 131 -19.39 1.87 6.54
C THR A 131 -20.61 1.95 5.62
N TYR A 132 -20.47 2.59 4.48
CA TYR A 132 -21.42 2.58 3.36
C TYR A 132 -21.07 1.45 2.40
N VAL A 133 -22.09 0.77 1.88
CA VAL A 133 -21.92 -0.30 0.89
C VAL A 133 -22.43 0.23 -0.44
N ARG A 134 -21.51 0.43 -1.38
CA ARG A 134 -21.80 0.82 -2.75
C ARG A 134 -22.11 -0.44 -3.55
N MET A 135 -23.30 -0.50 -4.15
CA MET A 135 -23.70 -1.61 -5.03
C MET A 135 -23.48 -1.18 -6.47
N GLU A 136 -22.64 -1.90 -7.23
CA GLU A 136 -22.43 -1.62 -8.66
C GLU A 136 -22.56 -2.88 -9.50
N ALA A 137 -23.07 -2.73 -10.72
CA ALA A 137 -23.08 -3.78 -11.72
C ALA A 137 -22.03 -3.47 -12.79
N VAL A 138 -21.13 -4.41 -13.04
CA VAL A 138 -20.03 -4.28 -14.00
C VAL A 138 -20.32 -5.19 -15.19
N GLY A 139 -20.51 -4.57 -16.35
CA GLY A 139 -20.77 -5.27 -17.60
C GLY A 139 -19.47 -5.76 -18.24
N VAL A 140 -19.19 -7.06 -18.19
CA VAL A 140 -18.01 -7.66 -18.83
C VAL A 140 -18.41 -8.23 -20.19
N ALA A 141 -17.75 -7.78 -21.25
CA ALA A 141 -18.02 -8.27 -22.60
C ALA A 141 -17.64 -9.75 -22.73
N GLY A 142 -18.58 -10.58 -23.18
CA GLY A 142 -18.35 -12.02 -23.31
C GLY A 142 -18.31 -12.78 -21.98
N LEU A 143 -18.88 -12.22 -20.90
CA LEU A 143 -18.94 -12.89 -19.60
C LEU A 143 -19.56 -14.30 -19.73
N PRO A 144 -18.87 -15.36 -19.27
CA PRO A 144 -19.45 -16.70 -19.26
C PRO A 144 -20.68 -16.79 -18.36
N ASP A 145 -21.70 -17.55 -18.77
CA ASP A 145 -22.96 -17.73 -18.01
C ASP A 145 -22.74 -18.16 -16.55
N ALA A 146 -21.66 -18.90 -16.28
CA ALA A 146 -21.30 -19.36 -14.93
C ALA A 146 -20.90 -18.21 -13.97
N LEU A 147 -20.55 -17.04 -14.50
CA LEU A 147 -20.18 -15.84 -13.75
C LEU A 147 -21.29 -14.77 -13.75
N GLU A 148 -22.43 -15.04 -14.37
CA GLU A 148 -23.57 -14.10 -14.33
C GLU A 148 -24.09 -13.95 -12.89
N ASN A 149 -24.23 -12.71 -12.44
CA ASN A 149 -24.53 -12.36 -11.04
C ASN A 149 -23.46 -12.80 -10.02
N TYR A 150 -22.25 -13.10 -10.46
CA TYR A 150 -21.15 -13.37 -9.55
C TYR A 150 -20.79 -12.10 -8.77
N THR A 151 -20.69 -12.22 -7.45
CA THR A 151 -20.59 -11.08 -6.54
C THR A 151 -19.21 -10.96 -5.89
N ILE A 152 -18.63 -9.77 -6.01
CA ILE A 152 -17.28 -9.43 -5.55
C ILE A 152 -17.39 -8.32 -4.50
N LEU A 153 -16.92 -8.60 -3.30
CA LEU A 153 -16.76 -7.58 -2.26
C LEU A 153 -15.35 -6.97 -2.34
N HIS A 154 -15.27 -5.72 -2.76
CA HIS A 154 -14.05 -4.95 -2.88
C HIS A 154 -13.83 -4.06 -1.65
N VAL A 155 -12.71 -4.27 -0.96
CA VAL A 155 -12.31 -3.54 0.26
C VAL A 155 -10.90 -2.98 0.09
N SER A 156 -10.62 -1.80 0.64
CA SER A 156 -9.28 -1.20 0.61
C SER A 156 -9.10 -0.15 1.71
N ASP A 157 -7.86 0.28 1.89
CA ASP A 157 -7.50 1.49 2.65
C ASP A 157 -7.99 1.46 4.10
N LEU A 158 -7.87 0.32 4.81
CA LEU A 158 -8.20 0.26 6.24
C LEU A 158 -7.21 1.10 7.07
N ASN A 159 -5.93 1.10 6.70
CA ASN A 159 -4.84 1.87 7.32
C ASN A 159 -4.83 1.75 8.85
N ALA A 160 -4.88 0.51 9.36
CA ALA A 160 -4.98 0.17 10.78
C ALA A 160 -6.14 0.86 11.54
N ALA A 161 -7.16 1.36 10.84
CA ALA A 161 -8.33 1.95 11.49
C ALA A 161 -9.21 0.88 12.14
N GLU A 162 -9.77 1.23 13.29
CA GLU A 162 -10.68 0.36 14.03
C GLU A 162 -12.12 0.88 13.95
N PHE A 163 -13.03 0.03 13.46
CA PHE A 163 -14.46 0.31 13.34
C PHE A 163 -15.23 -0.39 14.46
N GLY A 164 -15.22 0.24 15.63
CA GLY A 164 -15.70 -0.38 16.87
C GLY A 164 -14.75 -1.47 17.36
N ALA A 165 -14.86 -1.84 18.65
CA ALA A 165 -13.97 -2.82 19.27
C ALA A 165 -13.90 -4.11 18.43
N ASP A 166 -12.70 -4.60 18.14
CA ASP A 166 -12.44 -5.80 17.34
C ASP A 166 -13.14 -5.78 15.96
N GLN A 167 -13.23 -4.60 15.33
CA GLN A 167 -13.89 -4.38 14.04
C GLN A 167 -15.39 -4.69 14.02
N THR A 168 -16.05 -4.76 15.18
CA THR A 168 -17.46 -5.17 15.28
C THR A 168 -18.43 -4.37 14.41
N ALA A 169 -18.22 -3.06 14.25
CA ALA A 169 -19.10 -2.24 13.43
C ALA A 169 -18.94 -2.55 11.93
N LEU A 170 -17.70 -2.68 11.45
CA LEU A 170 -17.39 -3.08 10.07
C LEU A 170 -17.87 -4.51 9.79
N LEU A 171 -17.54 -5.45 10.66
CA LEU A 171 -17.92 -6.85 10.56
C LEU A 171 -19.43 -7.04 10.53
N ARG A 172 -20.21 -6.24 11.28
CA ARG A 172 -21.67 -6.30 11.22
C ARG A 172 -22.18 -5.99 9.81
N THR A 173 -21.60 -4.99 9.15
CA THR A 173 -21.95 -4.62 7.77
C THR A 173 -21.51 -5.72 6.82
N ILE A 174 -20.22 -6.11 6.84
CA ILE A 174 -19.67 -7.11 5.90
C ILE A 174 -20.33 -8.48 6.05
N ASN A 175 -20.53 -8.98 7.27
CA ASN A 175 -21.15 -10.28 7.52
C ASN A 175 -22.68 -10.33 7.29
N SER A 176 -23.28 -9.19 6.93
CA SER A 176 -24.68 -9.11 6.48
C SER A 176 -24.82 -9.20 4.96
N LEU A 177 -23.73 -9.00 4.21
CA LEU A 177 -23.69 -9.08 2.76
C LEU A 177 -23.54 -10.54 2.30
N SER A 178 -24.13 -10.85 1.15
CA SER A 178 -23.85 -12.08 0.41
C SER A 178 -22.89 -11.74 -0.72
N TYR A 179 -21.71 -12.34 -0.70
CA TYR A 179 -20.69 -12.23 -1.74
C TYR A 179 -20.02 -13.59 -1.97
N ASP A 180 -19.50 -13.81 -3.17
CA ASP A 180 -18.82 -15.05 -3.57
C ASP A 180 -17.31 -15.00 -3.27
N ILE A 181 -16.72 -13.82 -3.47
CA ILE A 181 -15.30 -13.55 -3.25
C ILE A 181 -15.07 -12.16 -2.63
N MET A 182 -14.04 -12.03 -1.80
CA MET A 182 -13.57 -10.75 -1.29
C MET A 182 -12.19 -10.44 -1.89
N LEU A 183 -12.06 -9.27 -2.50
CA LEU A 183 -10.82 -8.78 -3.09
C LEU A 183 -10.38 -7.51 -2.35
N ILE A 184 -9.17 -7.54 -1.81
CA ILE A 184 -8.60 -6.46 -1.00
C ILE A 184 -7.42 -5.83 -1.74
N THR A 185 -7.51 -4.53 -2.02
CA THR A 185 -6.53 -3.83 -2.87
C THR A 185 -5.52 -3.00 -2.08
N GLY A 186 -5.13 -3.45 -0.88
CA GLY A 186 -4.02 -2.87 -0.11
C GLY A 186 -4.37 -1.73 0.84
N ASP A 187 -3.32 -1.22 1.49
CA ASP A 187 -3.32 -0.25 2.60
C ASP A 187 -4.17 -0.71 3.78
N MET A 188 -3.94 -1.94 4.22
CA MET A 188 -4.69 -2.52 5.35
C MET A 188 -4.02 -2.23 6.70
N VAL A 189 -2.69 -2.28 6.72
CA VAL A 189 -1.82 -2.03 7.88
C VAL A 189 -1.36 -0.57 7.89
N GLY A 190 -1.01 -0.07 6.69
CA GLY A 190 -0.49 1.27 6.46
C GLY A 190 0.78 1.61 7.23
N THR A 191 1.14 2.89 7.26
CA THR A 191 2.45 3.35 7.77
C THR A 191 2.64 3.15 9.27
N SER A 192 1.56 2.89 10.00
CA SER A 192 1.63 2.55 11.42
C SER A 192 2.35 1.23 11.68
N GLY A 193 2.29 0.29 10.72
CA GLY A 193 2.77 -1.08 10.89
C GLY A 193 1.88 -1.94 11.80
N ASP A 194 0.77 -1.40 12.32
CA ASP A 194 -0.14 -2.15 13.19
C ASP A 194 -1.09 -3.02 12.36
N ALA A 195 -0.77 -4.31 12.29
CA ALA A 195 -1.57 -5.27 11.54
C ALA A 195 -2.80 -5.76 12.30
N GLU A 196 -2.89 -5.55 13.62
CA GLU A 196 -3.96 -6.13 14.44
C GLU A 196 -5.36 -5.75 13.98
N PRO A 197 -5.66 -4.49 13.59
CA PRO A 197 -6.98 -4.12 13.07
C PRO A 197 -7.36 -4.90 11.80
N PHE A 198 -6.40 -5.19 10.92
CA PHE A 198 -6.63 -6.00 9.73
C PHE A 198 -6.81 -7.49 10.08
N LEU A 199 -5.97 -8.03 10.96
CA LEU A 199 -6.06 -9.42 11.39
C LEU A 199 -7.35 -9.69 12.17
N ALA A 200 -7.78 -8.77 13.03
CA ALA A 200 -9.06 -8.82 13.73
C ALA A 200 -10.24 -8.82 12.75
N PHE A 201 -10.18 -7.99 11.70
CA PHE A 201 -11.16 -8.01 10.62
C PHE A 201 -11.23 -9.40 9.96
N LEU A 202 -10.10 -9.96 9.53
CA LEU A 202 -10.07 -11.30 8.92
C LEU A 202 -10.60 -12.40 9.86
N ARG A 203 -10.22 -12.36 11.14
CA ARG A 203 -10.68 -13.35 12.14
C ARG A 203 -12.19 -13.33 12.33
N GLY A 204 -12.82 -12.16 12.23
CA GLY A 204 -14.25 -11.96 12.42
C GLY A 204 -15.13 -12.23 11.19
N LEU A 205 -14.55 -12.50 10.02
CA LEU A 205 -15.30 -12.84 8.82
C LEU A 205 -16.01 -14.20 8.98
N LYS A 206 -17.29 -14.25 8.59
CA LYS A 206 -18.05 -15.51 8.50
C LYS A 206 -17.54 -16.42 7.38
N ARG A 207 -17.08 -15.83 6.27
CA ARG A 207 -16.53 -16.52 5.10
C ARG A 207 -15.04 -16.19 4.99
N LYS A 208 -14.19 -17.08 5.50
CA LYS A 208 -12.73 -16.91 5.50
C LYS A 208 -12.08 -17.42 4.22
N ASN A 209 -12.68 -18.46 3.64
CA ASN A 209 -12.23 -19.04 2.38
C ASN A 209 -12.77 -18.16 1.24
N ASN A 210 -11.90 -17.76 0.30
CA ASN A 210 -12.15 -16.79 -0.78
C ASN A 210 -11.91 -15.31 -0.43
N VAL A 211 -10.92 -15.02 0.41
CA VAL A 211 -10.40 -13.66 0.61
C VAL A 211 -9.03 -13.57 -0.06
N TYR A 212 -8.86 -12.61 -0.97
CA TYR A 212 -7.60 -12.37 -1.68
C TYR A 212 -7.14 -10.94 -1.42
N PHE A 213 -5.85 -10.75 -1.20
CA PHE A 213 -5.31 -9.42 -0.91
C PHE A 213 -3.95 -9.19 -1.55
N ILE A 214 -3.67 -7.92 -1.84
CA ILE A 214 -2.34 -7.39 -2.18
C ILE A 214 -1.91 -6.37 -1.12
N ALA A 215 -0.61 -6.09 -1.04
CA ALA A 215 -0.09 -4.99 -0.23
C ALA A 215 -0.28 -3.64 -0.96
N GLY A 216 -0.58 -2.59 -0.21
CA GLY A 216 -0.55 -1.21 -0.69
C GLY A 216 0.82 -0.57 -0.58
N ASP A 217 0.94 0.71 -0.95
CA ASP A 217 2.20 1.44 -0.87
C ASP A 217 2.48 1.98 0.54
N ALA A 218 1.46 2.16 1.37
CA ALA A 218 1.62 2.55 2.77
C ALA A 218 1.86 1.35 3.70
N ASP A 219 1.51 0.13 3.30
CA ASP A 219 1.74 -1.08 4.07
C ASP A 219 3.24 -1.39 4.23
N PRO A 220 3.66 -2.09 5.31
CA PRO A 220 4.97 -2.74 5.30
C PRO A 220 5.08 -3.65 4.08
N GLY A 221 6.18 -3.51 3.32
CA GLY A 221 6.40 -4.28 2.10
C GLY A 221 6.26 -5.79 2.35
N PRO A 222 5.95 -6.60 1.32
CA PRO A 222 5.58 -7.99 1.53
C PRO A 222 6.74 -8.90 1.91
N LEU A 223 7.96 -8.49 1.58
CA LEU A 223 9.19 -9.23 1.87
C LEU A 223 9.94 -8.55 3.01
N ARG A 224 10.49 -9.37 3.91
CA ARG A 224 11.34 -8.90 4.99
C ARG A 224 12.62 -8.26 4.47
N ALA A 225 13.14 -7.29 5.22
CA ALA A 225 14.46 -6.72 4.95
C ALA A 225 15.62 -7.71 5.21
N SER A 226 15.38 -8.71 6.06
CA SER A 226 16.35 -9.76 6.40
C SER A 226 15.64 -11.09 6.59
N LEU A 227 16.36 -12.19 6.31
CA LEU A 227 15.85 -13.55 6.48
C LEU A 227 15.41 -13.81 7.93
N ARG A 228 14.29 -14.52 8.10
CA ARG A 228 13.86 -15.00 9.42
C ARG A 228 14.85 -16.03 9.97
N GLU A 229 15.17 -15.93 11.25
CA GLU A 229 15.95 -16.95 11.93
C GLU A 229 15.10 -18.21 12.16
N GLY A 230 15.61 -19.38 11.75
CA GLY A 230 14.95 -20.66 12.01
C GLY A 230 15.01 -21.65 10.84
N GLU A 231 14.14 -22.64 10.91
CA GLU A 231 13.78 -23.53 9.80
C GLU A 231 12.31 -23.32 9.49
N GLY A 232 11.94 -23.41 8.21
CA GLY A 232 10.59 -23.16 7.73
C GLY A 232 10.50 -23.31 6.22
N THR A 233 9.31 -23.09 5.68
CA THR A 233 9.07 -22.95 4.25
C THR A 233 9.76 -21.70 3.69
N LEU A 234 9.90 -21.62 2.37
CA LEU A 234 10.52 -20.46 1.75
C LEU A 234 9.74 -19.19 2.05
N GLU A 235 8.41 -19.27 1.96
CA GLU A 235 7.46 -18.22 2.29
C GLU A 235 7.62 -17.73 3.73
N GLU A 236 7.68 -18.65 4.71
CA GLU A 236 7.90 -18.30 6.13
C GLU A 236 9.24 -17.57 6.35
N LEU A 237 10.27 -17.91 5.58
CA LEU A 237 11.59 -17.30 5.72
C LEU A 237 11.67 -15.87 5.19
N VAL A 238 10.88 -15.54 4.15
CA VAL A 238 11.03 -14.28 3.38
C VAL A 238 9.87 -13.31 3.53
N LEU A 239 8.65 -13.78 3.82
CA LEU A 239 7.48 -12.91 3.93
C LEU A 239 7.42 -12.23 5.31
N GLU A 240 6.84 -11.02 5.31
CA GLU A 240 6.54 -10.28 6.54
C GLU A 240 5.50 -10.99 7.41
N ASP A 241 5.57 -10.75 8.73
CA ASP A 241 4.73 -11.41 9.73
C ASP A 241 3.23 -11.19 9.47
N TRP A 242 2.84 -9.95 9.15
CA TRP A 242 1.44 -9.60 8.91
C TRP A 242 0.81 -10.35 7.72
N ILE A 243 1.62 -10.71 6.71
CA ILE A 243 1.17 -11.51 5.55
C ILE A 243 0.99 -12.96 5.97
N LEU A 244 1.96 -13.52 6.69
CA LEU A 244 1.89 -14.90 7.18
C LEU A 244 0.69 -15.09 8.12
N ASP A 245 0.46 -14.14 9.03
CA ASP A 245 -0.68 -14.16 9.94
C ASP A 245 -2.01 -14.10 9.17
N ALA A 246 -2.10 -13.26 8.14
CA ALA A 246 -3.28 -13.19 7.28
C ALA A 246 -3.50 -14.51 6.51
N ILE A 247 -2.43 -15.15 6.03
CA ILE A 247 -2.48 -16.46 5.37
C ILE A 247 -2.95 -17.55 6.35
N GLU A 248 -2.43 -17.56 7.57
CA GLU A 248 -2.82 -18.51 8.62
C GLU A 248 -4.32 -18.39 8.96
N ILE A 249 -4.86 -17.17 8.96
CA ILE A 249 -6.30 -16.93 9.19
C ILE A 249 -7.17 -17.45 8.03
N GLY A 250 -6.61 -17.61 6.84
CA GLY A 250 -7.27 -18.16 5.65
C GLY A 250 -7.35 -17.22 4.43
N ALA A 251 -6.75 -16.03 4.51
CA ALA A 251 -6.65 -15.14 3.36
C ALA A 251 -5.55 -15.59 2.38
N THR A 252 -5.68 -15.26 1.11
CA THR A 252 -4.69 -15.58 0.08
C THR A 252 -3.94 -14.33 -0.33
N TYR A 253 -2.63 -14.30 -0.09
CA TYR A 253 -1.77 -13.25 -0.62
C TYR A 253 -1.56 -13.46 -2.12
N VAL A 254 -1.87 -12.43 -2.91
CA VAL A 254 -1.76 -12.45 -4.38
C VAL A 254 -0.41 -11.88 -4.79
N ASP A 255 0.61 -12.72 -4.70
CA ASP A 255 1.98 -12.45 -5.19
C ASP A 255 2.17 -12.81 -6.68
N SER A 256 1.28 -13.65 -7.19
CA SER A 256 1.29 -14.29 -8.51
C SER A 256 -0.16 -14.60 -8.93
N PRO A 257 -0.43 -14.81 -10.22
CA PRO A 257 -1.79 -15.05 -10.68
C PRO A 257 -2.40 -16.30 -10.03
N LYS A 258 -3.65 -16.19 -9.57
CA LYS A 258 -4.42 -17.28 -8.96
C LYS A 258 -5.65 -17.55 -9.83
N ALA A 259 -5.91 -18.81 -10.12
CA ALA A 259 -7.14 -19.23 -10.79
C ALA A 259 -8.17 -19.72 -9.75
N VAL A 260 -9.39 -19.23 -9.83
CA VAL A 260 -10.56 -19.72 -9.09
C VAL A 260 -11.48 -20.40 -10.08
N THR A 261 -11.76 -21.69 -9.88
CA THR A 261 -12.69 -22.42 -10.74
C THR A 261 -14.13 -22.21 -10.26
N ILE A 262 -14.99 -21.75 -11.15
CA ILE A 262 -16.38 -21.40 -10.86
C ILE A 262 -17.32 -22.43 -11.49
N GLY A 263 -18.30 -22.89 -10.69
CA GLY A 263 -19.33 -23.83 -11.13
C GLY A 263 -18.80 -25.21 -11.51
N SER A 264 -19.67 -26.01 -12.11
CA SER A 264 -19.34 -27.35 -12.62
C SER A 264 -18.82 -27.36 -14.06
N THR A 265 -18.89 -26.21 -14.74
CA THR A 265 -18.46 -26.03 -16.14
C THR A 265 -16.96 -25.87 -16.27
N GLY A 266 -16.26 -25.55 -15.18
CA GLY A 266 -14.80 -25.38 -15.16
C GLY A 266 -14.32 -23.99 -15.59
N THR A 267 -15.21 -23.00 -15.68
CA THR A 267 -14.85 -21.60 -15.98
C THR A 267 -13.84 -21.09 -14.96
N LYS A 268 -12.76 -20.45 -15.41
CA LYS A 268 -11.76 -19.88 -14.51
C LYS A 268 -11.91 -18.38 -14.40
N LEU A 269 -11.86 -17.91 -13.16
CA LEU A 269 -11.65 -16.52 -12.80
C LEU A 269 -10.20 -16.35 -12.35
N TRP A 270 -9.41 -15.60 -13.11
CA TRP A 270 -8.04 -15.28 -12.76
C TRP A 270 -7.97 -13.99 -11.95
N ILE A 271 -7.09 -13.99 -10.95
CA ILE A 271 -6.81 -12.84 -10.10
C ILE A 271 -5.31 -12.63 -10.10
N SER A 272 -4.84 -11.44 -10.48
CA SER A 272 -3.41 -11.12 -10.48
C SER A 272 -3.12 -9.71 -9.99
N PRO A 273 -1.89 -9.40 -9.56
CA PRO A 273 -1.45 -8.02 -9.37
C PRO A 273 -1.37 -7.30 -10.72
N PHE A 274 -1.91 -6.08 -10.79
CA PHE A 274 -1.85 -5.25 -12.01
C PHE A 274 -0.42 -5.04 -12.52
N SER A 275 0.56 -4.98 -11.60
CA SER A 275 1.98 -4.82 -11.92
C SER A 275 2.58 -5.95 -12.76
N GLN A 276 1.90 -7.10 -12.88
CA GLN A 276 2.36 -8.24 -13.68
C GLN A 276 1.84 -8.25 -15.12
N LEU A 277 0.81 -7.45 -15.46
CA LEU A 277 0.23 -7.47 -16.80
C LEU A 277 1.15 -6.88 -17.87
N GLY A 278 1.97 -5.88 -17.52
CA GLY A 278 2.85 -5.19 -18.47
C GLY A 278 4.26 -5.79 -18.61
N VAL A 279 4.48 -7.01 -18.12
CA VAL A 279 5.81 -7.62 -18.01
C VAL A 279 5.87 -8.97 -18.73
N SER A 280 6.94 -9.21 -19.51
CA SER A 280 7.17 -10.53 -20.11
C SER A 280 7.51 -11.54 -19.02
N ALA A 281 6.60 -12.49 -18.80
CA ALA A 281 6.73 -13.58 -17.84
C ALA A 281 7.97 -14.44 -18.14
N LYS A 282 8.21 -14.72 -19.43
CA LYS A 282 9.35 -15.52 -19.89
C LYS A 282 10.68 -14.82 -19.65
N GLN A 283 10.77 -13.53 -19.98
CA GLN A 283 11.97 -12.75 -19.70
C GLN A 283 12.22 -12.64 -18.19
N THR A 284 11.16 -12.46 -17.40
CA THR A 284 11.25 -12.38 -15.93
C THR A 284 11.79 -13.67 -15.32
N VAL A 285 11.31 -14.83 -15.78
CA VAL A 285 11.85 -16.13 -15.36
C VAL A 285 13.33 -16.23 -15.70
N SER A 286 13.74 -15.90 -16.93
CA SER A 286 15.14 -15.95 -17.35
C SER A 286 16.05 -15.05 -16.50
N ILE A 287 15.61 -13.82 -16.19
CA ILE A 287 16.39 -12.89 -15.36
C ILE A 287 16.60 -13.45 -13.95
N PHE A 288 15.55 -13.96 -13.30
CA PHE A 288 15.68 -14.51 -11.95
C PHE A 288 16.39 -15.86 -11.95
N GLU A 289 16.32 -16.64 -13.01
CA GLU A 289 17.09 -17.89 -13.17
C GLU A 289 18.59 -17.61 -13.17
N ASP A 290 19.04 -16.69 -14.02
CA ASP A 290 20.45 -16.30 -14.12
C ASP A 290 20.98 -15.73 -12.80
N GLN A 291 20.18 -14.90 -12.13
CA GLN A 291 20.51 -14.34 -10.82
C GLN A 291 20.60 -15.45 -9.77
N LEU A 292 19.65 -16.39 -9.75
CA LEU A 292 19.61 -17.49 -8.80
C LEU A 292 20.80 -18.45 -8.99
N GLU A 293 21.19 -18.75 -10.23
CA GLU A 293 22.40 -19.55 -10.52
C GLU A 293 23.66 -18.87 -9.97
N THR A 294 23.78 -17.56 -10.19
CA THR A 294 24.93 -16.77 -9.75
C THR A 294 25.04 -16.77 -8.22
N GLU A 295 23.93 -16.48 -7.53
CA GLU A 295 23.87 -16.48 -6.07
C GLU A 295 24.09 -17.89 -5.49
N LEU A 296 23.65 -18.95 -6.18
CA LEU A 296 23.91 -20.33 -5.76
C LEU A 296 25.41 -20.66 -5.79
N ILE A 297 26.13 -20.25 -6.84
CA ILE A 297 27.58 -20.47 -6.95
C ILE A 297 28.31 -19.76 -5.81
N GLY A 298 27.94 -18.50 -5.54
CA GLY A 298 28.51 -17.73 -4.45
C GLY A 298 28.19 -18.31 -3.07
N TYR A 299 26.95 -18.76 -2.87
CA TYR A 299 26.51 -19.50 -1.68
C TYR A 299 27.37 -20.75 -1.44
N LEU A 300 27.54 -21.60 -2.46
CA LEU A 300 28.34 -22.82 -2.40
C LEU A 300 29.82 -22.53 -2.15
N SER A 301 30.31 -21.38 -2.62
CA SER A 301 31.67 -20.89 -2.40
C SER A 301 31.88 -20.24 -1.03
N GLY A 302 30.83 -20.15 -0.19
CA GLY A 302 30.91 -19.61 1.16
C GLY A 302 30.84 -18.09 1.25
N ILE A 303 30.34 -17.39 0.22
CA ILE A 303 30.17 -15.94 0.22
C ILE A 303 28.97 -15.55 1.07
N GLY A 304 29.21 -15.01 2.26
CA GLY A 304 28.17 -14.73 3.27
C GLY A 304 27.03 -13.81 2.81
N ALA A 305 27.27 -12.89 1.86
CA ALA A 305 26.21 -12.02 1.32
C ALA A 305 25.13 -12.82 0.57
N ASP A 306 25.55 -13.84 -0.18
CA ASP A 306 24.65 -14.65 -1.02
C ASP A 306 23.80 -15.60 -0.16
N TYR A 307 24.23 -15.93 1.07
CA TYR A 307 23.39 -16.65 2.04
C TYR A 307 22.13 -15.87 2.42
N ALA A 308 22.22 -14.54 2.45
CA ALA A 308 21.11 -13.69 2.84
C ALA A 308 20.18 -13.40 1.66
N SER A 309 20.71 -13.21 0.43
CA SER A 309 19.90 -12.88 -0.75
C SER A 309 19.23 -14.09 -1.40
N TYR A 310 19.89 -15.26 -1.39
CA TYR A 310 19.44 -16.43 -2.15
C TYR A 310 17.98 -16.83 -1.89
N PRO A 311 17.47 -16.88 -0.66
CA PRO A 311 16.06 -17.21 -0.42
C PRO A 311 15.08 -16.21 -1.04
N PHE A 312 15.40 -14.92 -1.02
CA PHE A 312 14.56 -13.90 -1.64
C PHE A 312 14.57 -14.04 -3.17
N THR A 313 15.72 -14.36 -3.75
CA THR A 313 15.86 -14.64 -5.19
C THR A 313 15.10 -15.91 -5.58
N ASP A 314 15.18 -17.00 -4.81
CA ASP A 314 14.42 -18.24 -5.08
C ASP A 314 12.91 -17.98 -4.99
N TYR A 315 12.46 -17.17 -4.02
CA TYR A 315 11.06 -16.79 -3.91
C TYR A 315 10.58 -16.02 -5.14
N ARG A 316 11.33 -15.00 -5.58
CA ARG A 316 10.99 -14.20 -6.77
C ARG A 316 11.01 -15.04 -8.05
N TYR A 317 11.97 -15.97 -8.17
CA TYR A 317 12.01 -16.92 -9.27
C TYR A 317 10.76 -17.81 -9.31
N ARG A 318 10.33 -18.37 -8.17
CA ARG A 318 9.10 -19.19 -8.10
C ARG A 318 7.85 -18.38 -8.43
N VAL A 319 7.76 -17.12 -7.99
CA VAL A 319 6.69 -16.20 -8.38
C VAL A 319 6.68 -15.99 -9.89
N ALA A 320 7.84 -15.76 -10.51
CA ALA A 320 7.95 -15.61 -11.96
C ALA A 320 7.57 -16.89 -12.72
N GLN A 321 7.91 -18.07 -12.21
CA GLN A 321 7.47 -19.34 -12.78
C GLN A 321 5.94 -19.50 -12.71
N LYS A 322 5.32 -19.14 -11.59
CA LYS A 322 3.85 -19.14 -11.45
C LYS A 322 3.20 -18.19 -12.45
N LEU A 323 3.78 -17.00 -12.65
CA LEU A 323 3.35 -16.03 -13.66
C LEU A 323 3.42 -16.61 -15.08
N LEU A 324 4.55 -17.20 -15.47
CA LEU A 324 4.71 -17.82 -16.80
C LEU A 324 3.76 -19.00 -17.02
N ASN A 325 3.55 -19.82 -15.99
CA ASN A 325 2.60 -20.92 -16.06
C ASN A 325 1.17 -20.40 -16.23
N ALA A 326 0.77 -19.37 -15.51
CA ALA A 326 -0.55 -18.75 -15.65
C ALA A 326 -0.75 -18.17 -17.06
N ALA A 327 0.24 -17.46 -17.61
CA ALA A 327 0.19 -16.93 -18.97
C ALA A 327 -0.01 -18.02 -20.02
N GLY A 328 0.55 -19.23 -19.82
CA GLY A 328 0.32 -20.38 -20.70
C GLY A 328 -0.98 -21.15 -20.45
N GLN A 329 -1.71 -20.87 -19.37
CA GLN A 329 -2.93 -21.58 -18.99
C GLN A 329 -4.22 -20.75 -19.16
N MET A 330 -4.11 -19.43 -19.29
CA MET A 330 -5.24 -18.54 -19.52
C MET A 330 -5.89 -18.87 -20.86
N GLY A 331 -7.19 -19.17 -20.82
CA GLY A 331 -8.01 -19.36 -22.01
C GLY A 331 -8.65 -18.05 -22.48
N ALA A 332 -9.16 -18.05 -23.72
CA ALA A 332 -9.89 -16.89 -24.26
C ALA A 332 -11.26 -16.66 -23.60
N ASP A 333 -11.85 -17.71 -23.00
CA ASP A 333 -13.15 -17.65 -22.30
C ASP A 333 -13.00 -17.48 -20.78
N ASP A 334 -11.76 -17.38 -20.29
CA ASP A 334 -11.51 -17.12 -18.88
C ASP A 334 -11.68 -15.62 -18.57
N VAL A 335 -12.14 -15.28 -17.37
CA VAL A 335 -12.27 -13.89 -16.93
C VAL A 335 -11.07 -13.51 -16.08
N HIS A 336 -10.51 -12.32 -16.29
CA HIS A 336 -9.33 -11.84 -15.58
C HIS A 336 -9.61 -10.56 -14.79
N ILE A 337 -9.35 -10.61 -13.48
CA ILE A 337 -9.40 -9.47 -12.58
C ILE A 337 -8.00 -9.10 -12.12
N ALA A 338 -7.59 -7.85 -12.34
CA ALA A 338 -6.34 -7.32 -11.84
C ALA A 338 -6.56 -6.47 -10.57
N LEU A 339 -5.69 -6.65 -9.58
CA LEU A 339 -5.67 -5.88 -8.34
C LEU A 339 -4.53 -4.86 -8.40
N ALA A 340 -4.86 -3.59 -8.27
CA ALA A 340 -3.89 -2.50 -8.11
C ALA A 340 -4.19 -1.78 -6.80
N HIS A 341 -3.18 -1.32 -6.07
CA HIS A 341 -3.47 -0.41 -4.96
C HIS A 341 -3.76 1.00 -5.49
N VAL A 342 -2.77 1.59 -6.15
CA VAL A 342 -2.89 2.88 -6.84
C VAL A 342 -3.63 2.68 -8.18
N PRO A 343 -4.68 3.47 -8.48
CA PRO A 343 -5.38 3.40 -9.75
C PRO A 343 -4.42 3.62 -10.94
N PRO A 344 -4.30 2.66 -11.87
CA PRO A 344 -3.41 2.79 -13.01
C PRO A 344 -3.91 3.85 -14.00
N THR A 345 -2.95 4.50 -14.67
CA THR A 345 -3.25 5.49 -15.71
C THR A 345 -3.77 4.83 -17.00
N ASP A 346 -4.45 5.60 -17.85
CA ASP A 346 -4.96 5.10 -19.13
C ASP A 346 -3.87 4.53 -20.02
N SER A 347 -2.71 5.17 -20.03
CA SER A 347 -1.57 4.70 -20.80
C SER A 347 -1.08 3.34 -20.29
N MET A 348 -1.04 3.14 -18.98
CA MET A 348 -0.67 1.84 -18.40
C MET A 348 -1.68 0.76 -18.76
N ILE A 349 -2.97 1.05 -18.63
CA ILE A 349 -4.04 0.10 -19.00
C ILE A 349 -3.97 -0.23 -20.50
N SER A 350 -3.81 0.79 -21.34
CA SER A 350 -3.71 0.62 -22.81
C SER A 350 -2.51 -0.24 -23.21
N ILE A 351 -1.37 -0.10 -22.53
CA ILE A 351 -0.19 -0.94 -22.78
C ILE A 351 -0.49 -2.40 -22.46
N THR A 352 -1.23 -2.69 -21.40
CA THR A 352 -1.61 -4.06 -21.01
C THR A 352 -2.68 -4.69 -21.90
N GLN A 353 -3.31 -3.92 -22.78
CA GLN A 353 -4.29 -4.39 -23.76
C GLN A 353 -3.67 -4.76 -25.11
N ASP A 354 -2.35 -4.63 -25.26
CA ASP A 354 -1.67 -5.15 -26.44
C ASP A 354 -1.81 -6.69 -26.47
N ASN A 355 -2.34 -7.20 -27.57
CA ASN A 355 -2.64 -8.62 -27.71
C ASN A 355 -1.37 -9.47 -27.91
N HIS A 356 -0.19 -8.84 -28.02
CA HIS A 356 1.12 -9.52 -28.06
C HIS A 356 1.14 -10.75 -28.98
N SER A 357 0.50 -10.63 -30.15
CA SER A 357 0.21 -11.78 -31.04
C SER A 357 1.46 -12.50 -31.53
N ASP A 358 2.59 -11.79 -31.58
CA ASP A 358 3.89 -12.32 -32.00
C ASP A 358 4.63 -13.08 -30.87
N THR A 359 4.20 -12.92 -29.62
CA THR A 359 4.79 -13.52 -28.42
C THR A 359 3.72 -14.21 -27.56
N PRO A 360 3.08 -15.28 -28.08
CA PRO A 360 2.01 -15.97 -27.37
C PRO A 360 2.50 -16.54 -26.04
N ASN A 361 1.66 -16.45 -25.01
CA ASN A 361 1.92 -16.96 -23.64
C ASN A 361 3.13 -16.30 -22.93
N GLU A 362 3.66 -15.18 -23.43
CA GLU A 362 4.71 -14.44 -22.74
C GLU A 362 4.16 -13.37 -21.78
N TYR A 363 2.92 -12.94 -21.97
CA TYR A 363 2.23 -11.94 -21.17
C TYR A 363 0.91 -12.51 -20.64
N LEU A 364 0.42 -11.96 -19.54
CA LEU A 364 -0.94 -12.24 -19.11
C LEU A 364 -1.94 -11.62 -20.09
N HIS A 365 -3.12 -12.23 -20.19
CA HIS A 365 -4.23 -11.63 -20.89
C HIS A 365 -4.60 -10.29 -20.24
N SER A 366 -5.12 -9.36 -21.02
CA SER A 366 -5.62 -8.09 -20.49
C SER A 366 -6.70 -8.36 -19.42
N ALA A 367 -6.79 -7.50 -18.41
CA ALA A 367 -7.82 -7.64 -17.39
C ALA A 367 -9.16 -7.12 -17.90
N ASP A 368 -10.23 -7.86 -17.63
CA ASP A 368 -11.60 -7.41 -17.88
C ASP A 368 -12.03 -6.38 -16.83
N LEU A 369 -11.59 -6.59 -15.58
CA LEU A 369 -11.86 -5.71 -14.44
C LEU A 369 -10.58 -5.43 -13.67
N ILE A 370 -10.30 -4.16 -13.42
CA ILE A 370 -9.18 -3.68 -12.60
C ILE A 370 -9.78 -3.06 -11.35
N LEU A 371 -9.43 -3.58 -10.18
CA LEU A 371 -9.86 -3.03 -8.90
C LEU A 371 -8.74 -2.20 -8.28
N ALA A 372 -9.06 -0.98 -7.84
CA ALA A 372 -8.11 -0.09 -7.20
C ALA A 372 -8.67 0.66 -5.98
N GLY A 373 -7.77 1.05 -5.08
CA GLY A 373 -8.07 1.84 -3.88
C GLY A 373 -7.29 3.15 -3.89
N HIS A 374 -6.59 3.44 -2.79
CA HIS A 374 -5.64 4.54 -2.60
C HIS A 374 -6.29 5.92 -2.44
N TYR A 375 -7.21 6.29 -3.34
CA TYR A 375 -7.80 7.63 -3.36
C TYR A 375 -8.71 7.94 -2.17
N CYS A 376 -9.11 6.93 -1.39
CA CYS A 376 -9.92 7.10 -0.18
C CYS A 376 -11.19 7.94 -0.41
N GLY A 377 -11.77 7.86 -1.62
CA GLY A 377 -12.93 8.66 -2.03
C GLY A 377 -12.67 10.17 -2.05
N GLY A 378 -11.43 10.61 -2.10
CA GLY A 378 -11.07 12.04 -2.12
C GLY A 378 -11.08 12.71 -0.75
N VAL A 379 -11.05 11.90 0.33
CA VAL A 379 -10.90 12.24 1.75
C VAL A 379 -11.91 13.26 2.30
N TRP A 380 -11.92 14.47 1.76
CA TRP A 380 -12.91 15.52 1.98
C TRP A 380 -13.74 15.74 0.72
N LYS A 381 -15.06 15.63 0.86
CA LYS A 381 -16.00 15.99 -0.20
C LYS A 381 -16.65 17.32 0.11
N MET A 382 -16.83 18.15 -0.91
CA MET A 382 -17.65 19.36 -0.83
C MET A 382 -19.01 19.10 -1.48
N PRO A 383 -20.13 19.41 -0.80
CA PRO A 383 -21.46 19.28 -1.40
C PRO A 383 -21.55 20.03 -2.75
N GLY A 384 -21.99 19.33 -3.79
CA GLY A 384 -22.14 19.88 -5.15
C GLY A 384 -20.86 19.89 -6.01
N TYR A 385 -19.68 19.67 -5.43
CA TYR A 385 -18.43 19.58 -6.19
C TYR A 385 -17.85 18.15 -6.18
N GLY A 386 -17.86 17.49 -5.02
CA GLY A 386 -17.27 16.17 -4.85
C GLY A 386 -15.92 16.21 -4.14
N ALA A 387 -15.03 15.28 -4.49
CA ALA A 387 -13.71 15.08 -3.91
C ALA A 387 -12.81 16.31 -4.03
N MET A 388 -12.18 16.68 -2.92
CA MET A 388 -11.29 17.85 -2.85
C MET A 388 -9.82 17.45 -2.90
N TYR A 389 -9.46 16.28 -2.38
CA TYR A 389 -8.07 15.87 -2.22
C TYR A 389 -7.89 14.36 -2.33
N ILE A 390 -7.01 13.91 -3.22
CA ILE A 390 -6.50 12.53 -3.23
C ILE A 390 -5.06 12.49 -2.70
N PRO A 391 -4.65 11.43 -2.00
CA PRO A 391 -3.29 11.24 -1.49
C PRO A 391 -2.30 10.86 -2.60
N ASP A 392 -2.35 11.53 -3.74
CA ASP A 392 -1.44 11.31 -4.87
C ASP A 392 -0.65 12.60 -5.15
N ALA A 393 0.60 12.62 -4.69
CA ALA A 393 1.48 13.78 -4.83
C ALA A 393 1.96 14.01 -6.28
N LEU A 394 1.88 12.99 -7.14
CA LEU A 394 2.26 13.09 -8.56
C LEU A 394 1.10 13.62 -9.41
N HIS A 395 -0.11 13.62 -8.87
CA HIS A 395 -1.27 14.23 -9.50
C HIS A 395 -1.18 15.77 -9.51
N GLY A 396 -1.87 16.39 -10.47
CA GLY A 396 -1.93 17.85 -10.60
C GLY A 396 -2.28 18.54 -9.28
N MET A 397 -1.59 19.66 -8.99
CA MET A 397 -1.72 20.41 -7.73
C MET A 397 -1.47 19.58 -6.46
N ASN A 398 -0.61 18.56 -6.52
CA ASN A 398 -0.30 17.64 -5.40
C ASN A 398 -1.57 16.97 -4.85
N GLY A 399 -2.47 16.53 -5.74
CA GLY A 399 -3.69 15.80 -5.38
C GLY A 399 -4.92 16.66 -5.07
N TRP A 400 -4.80 17.99 -5.10
CA TRP A 400 -5.95 18.88 -4.91
C TRP A 400 -6.82 18.97 -6.17
N PHE A 401 -8.14 19.03 -5.97
CA PHE A 401 -9.15 19.15 -7.02
C PHE A 401 -8.99 18.11 -8.14
N PRO A 402 -9.03 16.81 -7.79
CA PRO A 402 -8.85 15.73 -8.76
C PRO A 402 -9.99 15.65 -9.77
N ASP A 403 -9.75 14.93 -10.87
CA ASP A 403 -10.82 14.52 -11.77
C ASP A 403 -11.82 13.62 -11.03
N GLN A 404 -13.05 14.11 -10.88
CA GLN A 404 -14.10 13.46 -10.12
C GLN A 404 -14.44 12.07 -10.67
N ALA A 405 -14.29 11.86 -11.98
CA ALA A 405 -14.56 10.57 -12.62
C ALA A 405 -13.57 9.46 -12.21
N ARG A 406 -12.38 9.84 -11.69
CA ARG A 406 -11.31 8.90 -11.33
C ARG A 406 -11.27 8.56 -9.85
N VAL A 407 -11.92 9.37 -9.01
CA VAL A 407 -11.76 9.25 -7.56
C VAL A 407 -12.49 8.03 -6.99
N SER A 408 -13.64 7.67 -7.56
CA SER A 408 -14.46 6.53 -7.12
C SER A 408 -15.44 6.11 -8.20
N GLY A 409 -15.83 4.84 -8.21
CA GLY A 409 -16.72 4.23 -9.18
C GLY A 409 -15.96 3.64 -10.37
N GLN A 410 -16.65 3.44 -11.48
CA GLN A 410 -16.10 2.74 -12.65
C GLN A 410 -15.79 3.65 -13.84
N VAL A 411 -14.71 3.31 -14.55
CA VAL A 411 -14.26 3.96 -15.79
C VAL A 411 -13.94 2.86 -16.82
N SER A 412 -14.60 2.93 -17.98
CA SER A 412 -14.39 1.98 -19.08
C SER A 412 -13.24 2.46 -19.98
N LEU A 413 -12.25 1.60 -20.24
CA LEU A 413 -11.09 1.89 -21.07
C LEU A 413 -10.83 0.70 -22.00
N GLY A 414 -11.19 0.82 -23.28
CA GLY A 414 -11.07 -0.29 -24.22
C GLY A 414 -11.92 -1.47 -23.77
N SER A 415 -11.30 -2.64 -23.59
CA SER A 415 -11.94 -3.86 -23.08
C SER A 415 -11.88 -4.02 -21.55
N SER A 416 -11.18 -3.12 -20.85
CA SER A 416 -11.00 -3.17 -19.40
C SER A 416 -11.87 -2.16 -18.69
N ILE A 417 -12.38 -2.52 -17.51
CA ILE A 417 -13.11 -1.61 -16.63
C ILE A 417 -12.24 -1.37 -15.40
N LEU A 418 -11.91 -0.12 -15.10
CA LEU A 418 -11.28 0.27 -13.85
C LEU A 418 -12.37 0.62 -12.84
N HIS A 419 -12.42 -0.05 -11.70
CA HIS A 419 -13.27 0.32 -10.58
C HIS A 419 -12.42 0.78 -9.39
N VAL A 420 -12.65 2.01 -8.94
CA VAL A 420 -11.97 2.62 -7.79
C VAL A 420 -12.95 2.70 -6.62
N THR A 421 -12.62 2.07 -5.49
CA THR A 421 -13.45 2.13 -4.29
C THR A 421 -13.18 3.42 -3.47
N GLY A 422 -14.18 3.89 -2.72
CA GLY A 422 -14.00 5.00 -1.78
C GLY A 422 -13.14 4.67 -0.55
N GLY A 423 -12.77 3.41 -0.33
CA GLY A 423 -11.91 2.93 0.76
C GLY A 423 -12.51 3.12 2.16
N LEU A 424 -11.90 2.50 3.18
CA LEU A 424 -12.41 2.55 4.56
C LEU A 424 -11.91 3.76 5.35
N SER A 425 -10.62 4.08 5.28
CA SER A 425 -9.94 5.08 6.12
C SER A 425 -9.29 6.17 5.28
N THR A 426 -8.50 7.04 5.89
CA THR A 426 -7.68 8.02 5.16
C THR A 426 -6.28 7.47 4.96
N SER A 427 -5.65 7.73 3.82
CA SER A 427 -4.20 7.49 3.65
C SER A 427 -3.39 8.28 4.70
N SER A 428 -2.23 7.75 5.07
CA SER A 428 -1.30 8.39 6.00
C SER A 428 -0.66 9.68 5.48
N ASP A 429 -0.73 9.94 4.17
CA ASP A 429 -0.17 11.16 3.57
C ASP A 429 -1.08 12.39 3.75
N VAL A 430 -2.29 12.19 4.29
CA VAL A 430 -3.24 13.26 4.54
C VAL A 430 -2.87 14.01 5.84
N LYS A 431 -2.62 15.32 5.74
CA LYS A 431 -2.28 16.20 6.88
C LYS A 431 -3.35 16.28 7.96
N LEU A 432 -4.62 16.13 7.58
CA LEU A 432 -5.76 16.11 8.49
C LEU A 432 -6.48 14.76 8.31
N PRO A 433 -6.13 13.74 9.13
CA PRO A 433 -6.56 12.35 8.92
C PRO A 433 -8.00 12.12 9.41
N PHE A 434 -8.94 12.87 8.84
CA PHE A 434 -10.36 12.66 9.04
C PHE A 434 -11.08 12.78 7.71
N ARG A 435 -12.11 11.96 7.54
CA ARG A 435 -13.03 12.07 6.41
C ARG A 435 -14.06 13.16 6.68
N LEU A 436 -14.38 13.96 5.66
CA LEU A 436 -15.38 15.03 5.74
C LEU A 436 -16.38 14.87 4.61
N PHE A 437 -17.66 14.70 4.93
CA PHE A 437 -18.74 14.38 3.97
C PHE A 437 -18.40 13.21 3.02
N ASN A 438 -17.52 12.31 3.47
CA ASN A 438 -17.01 11.20 2.70
C ASN A 438 -17.03 9.94 3.57
N GLN A 439 -18.18 9.31 3.66
CA GLN A 439 -18.35 8.13 4.51
C GLN A 439 -17.38 7.00 4.08
N PRO A 440 -16.78 6.24 5.01
CA PRO A 440 -16.08 4.98 4.72
C PRO A 440 -16.91 4.09 3.79
N GLU A 441 -16.28 3.50 2.78
CA GLU A 441 -16.98 2.81 1.70
C GLU A 441 -16.32 1.47 1.37
N VAL A 442 -17.16 0.47 1.11
CA VAL A 442 -16.81 -0.78 0.44
C VAL A 442 -17.73 -0.96 -0.76
N SER A 443 -17.27 -1.69 -1.78
CA SER A 443 -18.06 -1.89 -2.99
C SER A 443 -18.45 -3.36 -3.14
N LEU A 444 -19.74 -3.62 -3.35
CA LEU A 444 -20.27 -4.92 -3.71
C LEU A 444 -20.62 -4.90 -5.20
N ILE A 445 -19.72 -5.48 -5.99
CA ILE A 445 -19.75 -5.50 -7.44
C ILE A 445 -20.44 -6.78 -7.90
N THR A 446 -21.39 -6.67 -8.83
CA THR A 446 -22.05 -7.80 -9.48
C THR A 446 -21.62 -7.84 -10.94
N LEU A 447 -21.04 -8.97 -11.37
CA LEU A 447 -20.68 -9.17 -12.77
C LEU A 447 -21.94 -9.48 -13.60
N THR A 448 -22.02 -8.89 -14.79
CA THR A 448 -23.07 -9.20 -15.77
C THR A 448 -22.52 -9.17 -17.19
N GLY A 449 -23.05 -10.02 -18.07
CA GLY A 449 -22.79 -9.96 -19.51
C GLY A 449 -23.60 -8.88 -20.23
N LEU A 450 -24.53 -8.20 -19.54
CA LEU A 450 -25.33 -7.14 -20.11
C LEU A 450 -24.51 -5.85 -20.27
N LEU A 451 -24.68 -5.19 -21.41
CA LEU A 451 -24.08 -3.88 -21.62
C LEU A 451 -24.70 -2.86 -20.67
N THR A 452 -23.92 -2.34 -19.73
CA THR A 452 -24.35 -1.27 -18.81
C THR A 452 -24.20 0.11 -19.47
N ASP A 453 -25.09 1.06 -19.15
CA ASP A 453 -25.08 2.43 -19.73
C ASP A 453 -23.71 3.13 -19.65
N ASN A 454 -22.90 2.80 -18.63
CA ASN A 454 -21.56 3.33 -18.40
C ASN A 454 -20.48 2.83 -19.39
N MET A 455 -20.80 1.89 -20.28
CA MET A 455 -19.91 1.46 -21.38
C MET A 455 -20.04 2.35 -22.62
N PHE A 456 -21.07 3.19 -22.70
CA PHE A 456 -21.22 4.20 -23.74
C PHE A 456 -20.86 5.56 -23.13
N GLY A 457 -19.56 5.84 -23.02
CA GLY A 457 -19.06 7.09 -22.44
C GLY A 457 -19.83 8.31 -22.95
N ASN A 458 -20.43 9.07 -22.03
CA ASN A 458 -21.00 10.39 -22.31
C ASN A 458 -19.96 11.49 -22.04
#